data_AF-A0A9Q0VJI1-F1
#
_entry.id   AF-A0A9Q0VJI1-F1
#
_cell.length_a   1.000
_cell.length_b   1.000
_cell.length_c   1.000
_cell.angle_alpha   90.00
_cell.angle_beta   90.00
_cell.angle_gamma   90.00
#
_symmetry.space_group_name_H-M   'P 1'
#
loop_
_entity.id
_entity.type
_entity.pdbx_description
1 polymer ?
#
loop_
_entity_poly.entity_id
_entity_poly.type
_entity_poly.pdbx_seq_one_letter_code
_entity_poly.pdbx_strand_id
1 'polypeptide(L)'
;MTQEFFRENTLRLLIVCLPQLNLEARKDATQIVANLQRQQVNSRLIASDYLGKNTDLLDILVAGYENTDMALHYGVLRECIRHQTVARYVLESPNVKKLFDYIQLPYFHISADAAATFKVKHDWQRY
;
A
#
# COMPACT_ATOMS: atom_id res chain seq x y z
N MET A 1 -9.51 17.48 -5.55
CA MET A 1 -9.58 16.00 -5.53
C MET A 1 -8.45 15.34 -4.73
N THR A 2 -7.21 15.23 -5.23
CA THR A 2 -6.11 14.52 -4.51
C THR A 2 -5.80 15.12 -3.14
N GLN A 3 -5.72 16.46 -3.06
CA GLN A 3 -5.46 17.14 -1.79
C GLN A 3 -6.60 16.94 -0.77
N GLU A 4 -7.86 16.98 -1.21
CA GLU A 4 -9.03 16.75 -0.34
C GLU A 4 -9.06 15.30 0.15
N PHE A 5 -8.80 14.33 -0.73
CA PHE A 5 -8.79 12.90 -0.39
C PHE A 5 -7.82 12.55 0.74
N PHE A 6 -6.62 13.15 0.74
CA PHE A 6 -5.66 12.95 1.84
C PHE A 6 -5.92 13.85 3.04
N ARG A 7 -6.62 14.99 2.89
CA ARG A 7 -6.90 15.91 4.00
C ARG A 7 -7.96 15.38 4.96
N GLU A 8 -8.94 14.61 4.47
CA GLU A 8 -10.14 14.24 5.24
C GLU A 8 -10.12 12.81 5.81
N ASN A 9 -8.95 12.19 5.99
CA ASN A 9 -8.85 10.77 6.39
C ASN A 9 -9.55 9.79 5.44
N THR A 10 -9.88 10.20 4.21
CA THR A 10 -10.60 9.36 3.25
C THR A 10 -9.80 8.11 2.90
N LEU A 11 -8.48 8.21 2.76
CA LEU A 11 -7.61 7.04 2.56
C LEU A 11 -7.76 6.02 3.70
N ARG A 12 -7.70 6.48 4.95
CA ARG A 12 -7.84 5.64 6.14
C ARG A 12 -9.18 4.92 6.15
N LEU A 13 -10.27 5.68 5.95
CA LEU A 13 -11.62 5.12 5.92
C LEU A 13 -11.76 4.08 4.80
N LEU A 14 -11.20 4.36 3.62
CA LEU A 14 -11.24 3.43 2.49
C LEU A 14 -10.51 2.12 2.81
N ILE A 15 -9.33 2.18 3.44
CA ILE A 15 -8.56 0.99 3.84
C ILE A 15 -9.33 0.19 4.90
N VAL A 16 -9.89 0.85 5.92
CA VAL A 16 -10.64 0.17 7.00
C VAL A 16 -11.95 -0.45 6.50
N CYS A 17 -12.63 0.20 5.56
CA CYS A 17 -13.88 -0.28 4.99
C CYS A 17 -13.69 -1.26 3.83
N LEU A 18 -12.47 -1.50 3.35
CA LEU A 18 -12.16 -2.38 2.23
C LEU A 18 -12.82 -3.78 2.37
N PRO A 19 -12.83 -4.43 3.55
CA PRO A 19 -13.50 -5.72 3.74
C PRO A 19 -15.03 -5.67 3.56
N GLN A 20 -15.65 -4.50 3.76
CA GLN A 20 -17.10 -4.31 3.65
C GLN A 20 -17.56 -4.10 2.20
N LEU A 21 -16.63 -3.78 1.30
CA LEU A 21 -16.91 -3.59 -0.12
C LEU A 21 -17.07 -4.94 -0.83
N ASN A 22 -17.84 -4.96 -1.92
CA ASN A 22 -17.87 -6.10 -2.83
C ASN A 22 -16.58 -6.19 -3.66
N LEU A 23 -16.37 -7.31 -4.36
CA LEU A 23 -15.12 -7.59 -5.08
C LEU A 23 -14.74 -6.48 -6.09
N GLU A 24 -15.68 -6.01 -6.91
CA GLU A 24 -15.42 -4.97 -7.90
C GLU A 24 -15.09 -3.63 -7.22
N ALA A 25 -15.86 -3.25 -6.20
CA ALA A 25 -15.60 -2.04 -5.42
C ALA A 25 -14.24 -2.08 -4.70
N ARG A 26 -13.77 -3.25 -4.25
CA ARG A 26 -12.40 -3.41 -3.70
C ARG A 26 -11.34 -3.14 -4.77
N LYS A 27 -11.50 -3.70 -5.97
CA LYS A 27 -10.57 -3.48 -7.09
C LYS A 27 -10.50 -1.99 -7.43
N ASP A 28 -11.65 -1.35 -7.62
CA ASP A 28 -11.74 0.08 -7.94
C ASP A 28 -11.10 0.95 -6.84
N ALA A 29 -11.42 0.66 -5.57
CA ALA A 29 -10.82 1.35 -4.43
C ALA A 29 -9.29 1.23 -4.43
N THR A 30 -8.75 0.02 -4.57
CA THR A 30 -7.29 -0.19 -4.58
C THR A 30 -6.62 0.47 -5.78
N GLN A 31 -7.27 0.50 -6.95
CA GLN A 31 -6.76 1.17 -8.14
C GLN A 31 -6.74 2.69 -7.98
N ILE A 32 -7.77 3.27 -7.37
CA ILE A 32 -7.80 4.71 -7.05
C ILE A 32 -6.64 5.03 -6.10
N VAL A 33 -6.47 4.29 -5.00
CA VAL A 33 -5.36 4.52 -4.07
C VAL A 33 -4.01 4.42 -4.80
N ALA A 34 -3.79 3.37 -5.58
CA ALA A 34 -2.57 3.17 -6.37
C ALA A 34 -2.29 4.35 -7.32
N ASN A 35 -3.31 4.92 -7.94
CA ASN A 35 -3.18 6.09 -8.81
C ASN A 35 -2.82 7.35 -8.02
N LEU A 36 -3.49 7.57 -6.88
CA LEU A 36 -3.26 8.74 -6.03
C LEU A 36 -1.86 8.75 -5.41
N GLN A 37 -1.25 7.59 -5.16
CA GLN A 37 0.15 7.50 -4.68
C GLN A 37 1.16 8.16 -5.62
N ARG A 38 0.87 8.23 -6.94
CA ARG A 38 1.80 8.74 -7.96
C ARG A 38 1.58 10.20 -8.31
N GLN A 39 0.47 10.78 -7.87
CA GLN A 39 0.10 12.13 -8.27
C GLN A 39 0.89 13.18 -7.51
N GLN A 40 1.45 14.14 -8.25
CA GLN A 40 2.04 15.34 -7.70
C GLN A 40 1.03 16.48 -7.76
N VAL A 41 0.97 17.26 -6.68
CA VAL A 41 0.22 18.51 -6.61
C VAL A 41 1.21 19.59 -6.22
N ASN A 42 1.35 20.63 -7.04
CA ASN A 42 2.36 21.68 -6.86
C ASN A 42 3.77 21.10 -6.66
N SER A 43 4.14 20.10 -7.48
CA SER A 43 5.43 19.38 -7.43
C SER A 43 5.70 18.63 -6.11
N ARG A 44 4.66 18.37 -5.30
CA ARG A 44 4.75 17.59 -4.05
C ARG A 44 3.92 16.32 -4.13
N LEU A 45 4.48 15.24 -3.58
CA LEU A 45 3.76 13.96 -3.42
C LEU A 45 2.95 14.01 -2.13
N ILE A 46 1.70 14.52 -2.21
CA ILE A 46 0.82 14.66 -1.04
C ILE A 46 0.64 13.32 -0.30
N ALA A 47 0.57 12.22 -1.04
CA ALA A 47 0.42 10.88 -0.46
C ALA A 47 1.58 10.49 0.46
N SER A 48 2.82 10.86 0.08
CA SER A 48 4.02 10.63 0.90
C SER A 48 3.93 11.35 2.24
N ASP A 49 3.57 12.64 2.20
CA ASP A 49 3.45 13.47 3.40
C ASP A 49 2.33 12.97 4.32
N TYR A 50 1.21 12.53 3.74
CA TYR A 50 0.09 11.97 4.50
C TYR A 50 0.47 10.65 5.18
N LEU A 51 1.05 9.70 4.42
CA LEU A 51 1.44 8.38 4.95
C LEU A 51 2.53 8.50 6.01
N GLY A 52 3.48 9.42 5.85
CA GLY A 52 4.50 9.69 6.86
C GLY A 52 3.94 10.19 8.20
N LYS A 53 2.75 10.80 8.21
CA LYS A 53 2.04 11.23 9.42
C LYS A 53 1.02 10.21 9.95
N ASN A 54 0.76 9.15 9.19
CA ASN A 54 -0.27 8.14 9.47
C ASN A 54 0.32 6.73 9.27
N THR A 55 1.48 6.47 9.89
CA THR A 55 2.23 5.23 9.67
C THR A 55 1.50 3.99 10.17
N ASP A 56 0.56 4.15 11.10
CA ASP A 56 -0.33 3.08 11.55
C ASP A 56 -1.20 2.49 10.42
N LEU A 57 -1.45 3.25 9.35
CA LEU A 57 -2.07 2.70 8.14
C LEU A 57 -1.22 1.63 7.47
N LEU A 58 0.11 1.76 7.56
CA LEU A 58 1.04 0.78 7.00
C LEU A 58 0.98 -0.52 7.81
N ASP A 59 0.79 -0.43 9.12
CA ASP A 59 0.58 -1.60 9.98
C ASP A 59 -0.71 -2.33 9.59
N ILE A 60 -1.80 -1.60 9.33
CA ILE A 60 -3.07 -2.16 8.84
C ILE A 60 -2.88 -2.84 7.48
N LEU A 61 -2.19 -2.18 6.54
CA LEU A 61 -1.93 -2.74 5.21
C LEU A 61 -1.09 -4.02 5.28
N VAL A 62 -0.07 -4.08 6.15
CA VAL A 62 0.75 -5.27 6.35
C VAL A 62 -0.04 -6.38 7.04
N ALA A 63 -0.83 -6.07 8.07
CA ALA A 63 -1.68 -7.06 8.73
C ALA A 63 -2.77 -7.61 7.79
N GLY A 64 -3.18 -6.84 6.78
CA GLY A 64 -4.17 -7.27 5.79
C GLY A 64 -3.79 -8.52 4.99
N TYR A 65 -2.50 -8.85 4.89
CA TYR A 65 -2.02 -10.10 4.29
C TYR A 65 -2.36 -11.36 5.11
N GLU A 66 -2.71 -11.22 6.40
CA GLU A 66 -3.13 -12.34 7.26
C GLU A 66 -4.48 -12.93 6.79
N ASN A 67 -5.32 -12.13 6.13
CA ASN A 67 -6.54 -12.59 5.48
C ASN A 67 -6.24 -12.94 4.02
N THR A 68 -6.10 -14.23 3.72
CA THR A 68 -5.72 -14.73 2.38
C THR A 68 -6.70 -14.33 1.28
N ASP A 69 -7.99 -14.21 1.59
CA ASP A 69 -9.02 -13.81 0.61
C ASP A 69 -8.92 -12.32 0.24
N MET A 70 -8.28 -11.52 1.10
CA MET A 70 -8.13 -10.07 0.95
C MET A 70 -6.70 -9.62 0.65
N ALA A 71 -5.71 -10.49 0.84
CA ALA A 71 -4.29 -10.14 0.83
C ALA A 71 -3.87 -9.36 -0.43
N LEU A 72 -4.37 -9.76 -1.61
CA LEU A 72 -4.04 -9.07 -2.86
C LEU A 72 -4.57 -7.64 -2.93
N HIS A 73 -5.68 -7.33 -2.27
CA HIS A 73 -6.18 -5.96 -2.19
C HIS A 73 -5.33 -5.09 -1.26
N TYR A 74 -4.78 -5.69 -0.20
CA TYR A 74 -3.81 -5.03 0.68
C TYR A 74 -2.42 -4.87 0.04
N GLY A 75 -2.17 -5.53 -1.09
CA GLY A 75 -1.01 -5.32 -1.96
C GLY A 75 -0.83 -3.88 -2.47
N VAL A 76 -1.83 -3.01 -2.30
CA VAL A 76 -1.68 -1.55 -2.43
C VAL A 76 -0.52 -0.98 -1.58
N LEU A 77 -0.11 -1.69 -0.53
CA LEU A 77 1.12 -1.45 0.23
C LEU A 77 2.34 -1.21 -0.67
N ARG A 78 2.46 -1.93 -1.79
CA ARG A 78 3.58 -1.77 -2.74
C ARG A 78 3.61 -0.39 -3.39
N GLU A 79 2.46 0.25 -3.56
CA GLU A 79 2.39 1.60 -4.10
C GLU A 79 2.75 2.65 -3.05
N CYS A 80 2.45 2.37 -1.78
CA CYS A 80 2.84 3.21 -0.65
C CYS A 80 4.36 3.17 -0.39
N ILE A 81 4.98 1.99 -0.45
CA ILE A 81 6.43 1.79 -0.16
C ILE A 81 7.35 2.45 -1.19
N ARG A 82 6.81 2.94 -2.32
CA ARG A 82 7.58 3.75 -3.28
C ARG A 82 8.05 5.08 -2.69
N HIS A 83 7.44 5.55 -1.60
CA HIS A 83 7.89 6.73 -0.86
C HIS A 83 8.96 6.34 0.15
N GLN A 84 10.10 7.03 0.12
CA GLN A 84 11.24 6.71 1.01
C GLN A 84 10.87 6.72 2.51
N THR A 85 10.01 7.66 2.93
CA THR A 85 9.52 7.76 4.32
C THR A 85 8.75 6.50 4.75
N VAL A 86 7.93 5.97 3.84
CA VAL A 86 7.13 4.76 4.05
C VAL A 86 8.01 3.51 4.03
N ALA A 87 8.89 3.37 3.04
CA ALA A 87 9.84 2.26 2.96
C ALA A 87 10.68 2.17 4.23
N ARG A 88 11.20 3.31 4.70
CA ARG A 88 11.97 3.40 5.94
C ARG A 88 11.18 2.89 7.14
N TYR A 89 9.95 3.37 7.34
CA TYR A 89 9.10 2.92 8.44
C TYR A 89 8.89 1.40 8.41
N VAL A 90 8.50 0.85 7.26
CA VAL A 90 8.23 -0.59 7.14
C VAL A 90 9.47 -1.42 7.46
N LEU A 91 10.64 -1.03 6.94
CA LEU A 91 11.92 -1.71 7.16
C LEU A 91 12.44 -1.62 8.59
N GLU A 92 12.21 -0.49 9.28
CA GLU A 92 12.64 -0.26 10.67
C GLU A 92 11.64 -0.82 11.71
N SER A 93 10.43 -1.21 11.28
CA SER A 93 9.37 -1.74 12.14
C SER A 93 9.32 -3.29 12.15
N PRO A 94 8.60 -3.92 13.11
CA PRO A 94 8.35 -5.36 13.09
C PRO A 94 7.64 -5.87 11.83
N ASN A 95 7.01 -4.99 11.04
CA ASN A 95 6.32 -5.35 9.80
C ASN A 95 7.24 -6.03 8.79
N VAL A 96 8.53 -5.69 8.76
CA VAL A 96 9.48 -6.33 7.86
C VAL A 96 9.53 -7.85 8.07
N LYS A 97 9.43 -8.31 9.33
CA LYS A 97 9.41 -9.74 9.67
C LYS A 97 8.14 -10.41 9.14
N LYS A 98 6.97 -9.78 9.37
CA LYS A 98 5.69 -10.26 8.83
C LYS A 98 5.73 -10.42 7.31
N LEU A 99 6.31 -9.45 6.60
CA LEU A 99 6.45 -9.54 5.15
C LEU A 99 7.35 -10.72 4.73
N PHE A 100 8.42 -11.02 5.47
CA PHE A 100 9.22 -12.23 5.24
C PHE A 100 8.44 -13.52 5.52
N ASP A 101 7.55 -13.53 6.51
CA ASP A 101 6.66 -14.66 6.77
C ASP A 101 5.68 -14.85 5.59
N TYR A 102 5.11 -13.77 5.06
CA TYR A 102 4.18 -13.83 3.92
C TYR A 102 4.83 -14.30 2.62
N ILE A 103 6.11 -13.99 2.41
CA ILE A 103 6.89 -14.51 1.27
C ILE A 103 7.00 -16.05 1.30
N GLN A 104 6.88 -16.65 2.48
CA GLN A 104 7.00 -18.10 2.65
C GLN A 104 5.65 -18.83 2.63
N LEU A 105 4.54 -18.12 2.43
CA LEU A 105 3.22 -18.73 2.36
C LEU A 105 3.10 -19.69 1.16
N PRO A 106 2.34 -20.80 1.30
CA PRO A 106 2.15 -21.77 0.22
C PRO A 106 1.31 -21.23 -0.94
N TYR A 107 0.66 -20.07 -0.75
CA TYR A 107 -0.16 -19.40 -1.76
C TYR A 107 0.72 -18.55 -2.69
N PHE A 108 1.09 -19.09 -3.85
CA PHE A 108 2.00 -18.44 -4.80
C PHE A 108 1.64 -16.97 -5.10
N HIS A 109 0.36 -16.68 -5.30
CA HIS A 109 -0.09 -15.32 -5.62
C HIS A 109 0.16 -14.35 -4.47
N ILE A 110 -0.04 -14.76 -3.21
CA ILE A 110 0.21 -13.92 -2.04
C ILE A 110 1.72 -13.80 -1.79
N SER A 111 2.47 -14.90 -1.85
CA SER A 111 3.90 -14.88 -1.59
C SER A 111 4.67 -14.08 -2.64
N ALA A 112 4.31 -14.21 -3.92
CA ALA A 112 4.89 -13.40 -5.00
C ALA A 112 4.55 -11.91 -4.85
N ASP A 113 3.33 -11.60 -4.43
CA ASP A 113 2.84 -10.24 -4.19
C ASP A 113 3.55 -9.58 -2.99
N ALA A 114 3.73 -10.31 -1.89
CA ALA A 114 4.54 -9.89 -0.74
C ALA A 114 6.01 -9.69 -1.13
N ALA A 115 6.61 -10.63 -1.86
CA ALA A 115 8.00 -10.55 -2.32
C ALA A 115 8.25 -9.34 -3.23
N ALA A 116 7.27 -8.99 -4.05
CA ALA A 116 7.34 -7.81 -4.92
C ALA A 116 7.46 -6.49 -4.14
N THR A 117 7.11 -6.47 -2.85
CA THR A 117 7.31 -5.31 -1.97
C THR A 117 8.78 -4.94 -1.79
N PHE A 118 9.68 -5.91 -1.88
CA PHE A 118 11.12 -5.70 -1.74
C PHE A 118 11.84 -5.48 -3.08
N LYS A 119 11.12 -5.54 -4.20
CA LYS A 119 11.72 -5.31 -5.52
C LYS A 119 11.82 -3.81 -5.78
N VAL A 120 13.04 -3.34 -6.00
CA VAL A 120 13.28 -2.02 -6.58
C VAL A 120 12.87 -2.07 -8.05
N LYS A 121 11.83 -1.32 -8.43
CA LYS A 121 11.52 -1.12 -9.85
C LYS A 121 12.65 -0.28 -10.45
N HIS A 122 13.54 -0.92 -11.20
CA HIS A 122 14.40 -0.20 -12.14
C HIS A 122 13.49 0.27 -13.29
N ASP A 123 13.24 1.58 -13.36
CA ASP A 123 12.46 2.19 -14.44
C ASP A 123 13.27 2.15 -15.76
N TRP A 124 13.27 1.00 -16.45
CA TRP A 124 13.90 0.83 -17.77
C TRP A 124 13.01 1.28 -18.96
N GLN A 125 12.14 2.27 -18.78
CA GLN A 125 11.30 2.80 -19.88
C GLN A 125 11.12 4.32 -19.82
N ARG A 126 12.23 5.07 -19.65
CA ARG A 126 12.23 6.53 -19.81
C ARG A 126 13.27 7.09 -20.80
N TYR A 127 13.81 6.24 -21.66
CA TYR A 127 14.54 6.66 -22.87
C TYR A 127 14.08 5.82 -24.05
#